data_AF-A0A3D2MEQ9-F1
#
_entry.id   AF-A0A3D2MEQ9-F1
#
_cell.length_a   1.000
_cell.length_b   1.000
_cell.length_c   1.000
_cell.angle_alpha   90.00
_cell.angle_beta   90.00
_cell.angle_gamma   90.00
#
_symmetry.space_group_name_H-M   'P 1'
#
loop_
_entity.id
_entity.type
_entity.pdbx_description
1 polymer ?
#
loop_
_entity_poly.entity_id
_entity_poly.type
_entity_poly.pdbx_seq_one_letter_code
_entity_poly.pdbx_strand_id
1 'polypeptide(L)'
;MLSDIITIPPGSLISLVGAGGKTTTMYTLASELAAQGKRVVTTTTTNIYFPKRGETDTLIVSTETPTLLKMVSSAWKQHHRVTVAGRAIGAGKIAGLKPDQPYELLIKGGADVVIVEADGARHSMIKAPAEHEPLVPPQTTIALLLMSVEALNQPLSAEIAHRPERIAAVLGINQGEILTPHDVARLMISDQGAMKHIP
;
A
#
# COMPACT_ATOMS: atom_id res chain seq x y z
N MET A 1 -4.68 2.17 18.53
CA MET A 1 -4.49 2.72 17.17
C MET A 1 -3.55 1.79 16.40
N LEU A 2 -3.62 1.74 15.07
CA LEU A 2 -2.63 0.98 14.27
C LEU A 2 -1.20 1.48 14.56
N SER A 3 -1.04 2.78 14.80
CA SER A 3 0.21 3.41 15.23
C SER A 3 0.76 2.90 16.56
N ASP A 4 -0.03 2.22 17.38
CA ASP A 4 0.41 1.70 18.69
C ASP A 4 0.96 0.27 18.58
N ILE A 5 0.63 -0.43 17.50
CA ILE A 5 1.03 -1.83 17.26
C ILE A 5 2.37 -1.89 16.53
N ILE A 6 2.70 -0.84 15.77
CA ILE A 6 3.89 -0.78 14.93
C ILE A 6 4.75 0.40 15.40
N THR A 7 6.02 0.14 15.71
CA THR A 7 6.96 1.23 15.98
C THR A 7 7.31 1.93 14.67
N ILE A 8 7.02 3.23 14.58
CA ILE A 8 7.27 4.04 13.37
C ILE A 8 8.31 5.12 13.70
N PRO A 9 9.60 4.88 13.40
CA PRO A 9 10.64 5.89 13.56
C PRO A 9 10.37 7.14 12.71
N PRO A 10 10.87 8.32 13.12
CA PRO A 10 10.90 9.50 12.24
C PRO A 10 11.62 9.20 10.93
N GLY A 11 11.10 9.69 9.81
CA GLY A 11 11.69 9.42 8.50
C GLY A 11 11.37 8.03 7.96
N SER A 12 10.21 7.45 8.33
CA SER A 12 9.81 6.14 7.83
C SER A 12 9.20 6.20 6.42
N LEU A 13 9.63 5.29 5.57
CA LEU A 13 8.97 4.95 4.30
C LEU A 13 8.27 3.59 4.46
N ILE A 14 6.95 3.61 4.59
CA ILE A 14 6.14 2.43 4.88
C ILE A 14 5.49 1.93 3.59
N SER A 15 5.68 0.66 3.25
CA SER A 15 5.05 0.04 2.08
C SER A 15 4.01 -0.99 2.50
N LEU A 16 2.78 -0.84 2.00
CA LEU A 16 1.69 -1.79 2.17
C LEU A 16 1.65 -2.74 0.97
N VAL A 17 1.76 -4.04 1.22
CA VAL A 17 1.81 -5.09 0.20
C VAL A 17 0.75 -6.15 0.51
N GLY A 18 0.15 -6.75 -0.51
CA GLY A 18 -0.79 -7.85 -0.37
C GLY A 18 -2.23 -7.49 -0.74
N ALA A 19 -3.20 -7.92 0.04
CA ALA A 19 -4.63 -7.81 -0.23
C ALA A 19 -5.40 -7.50 1.06
N GLY A 20 -6.71 -7.27 0.98
CA GLY A 20 -7.54 -7.02 2.17
C GLY A 20 -7.20 -5.75 2.95
N GLY A 21 -7.89 -4.64 2.67
CA GLY A 21 -7.86 -3.46 3.54
C GLY A 21 -6.67 -2.51 3.40
N LYS A 22 -5.73 -2.72 2.47
CA LYS A 22 -4.54 -1.85 2.27
C LYS A 22 -4.86 -0.36 2.24
N THR A 23 -5.77 0.07 1.37
CA THR A 23 -6.15 1.48 1.25
C THR A 23 -6.75 2.01 2.55
N THR A 24 -7.56 1.21 3.25
CA THR A 24 -8.12 1.55 4.56
C THR A 24 -7.00 1.71 5.59
N THR A 25 -6.09 0.73 5.71
CA THR A 25 -4.93 0.79 6.59
C THR A 25 -4.07 2.02 6.32
N MET A 26 -3.82 2.35 5.04
CA MET A 26 -3.05 3.53 4.64
C MET A 26 -3.63 4.82 5.20
N TYR A 27 -4.93 5.06 4.97
CA TYR A 27 -5.58 6.30 5.41
C TYR A 27 -5.84 6.32 6.91
N THR A 28 -6.15 5.18 7.54
CA THR A 28 -6.28 5.08 9.00
C THR A 28 -4.94 5.42 9.68
N LEU A 29 -3.85 4.78 9.25
CA LEU A 29 -2.53 5.04 9.82
C LEU A 29 -2.09 6.49 9.58
N ALA A 30 -2.34 7.05 8.38
CA ALA A 30 -2.06 8.45 8.11
C ALA A 30 -2.85 9.39 9.02
N SER A 31 -4.11 9.07 9.32
CA SER A 31 -4.95 9.84 10.23
C SER A 31 -4.43 9.82 11.67
N GLU A 32 -4.04 8.65 12.17
CA GLU A 32 -3.51 8.48 13.52
C GLU A 32 -2.17 9.22 13.69
N LEU A 33 -1.26 9.10 12.73
CA LEU A 33 0.02 9.81 12.75
C LEU A 33 -0.15 11.33 12.64
N ALA A 34 -1.08 11.81 11.81
CA ALA A 34 -1.38 13.24 11.72
C ALA A 34 -1.99 13.80 13.01
N ALA A 35 -2.82 13.01 13.71
CA ALA A 35 -3.33 13.38 15.04
C ALA A 35 -2.21 13.52 16.08
N GLN A 36 -1.07 12.86 15.87
CA GLN A 36 0.17 13.03 16.66
C GLN A 36 1.05 14.20 16.16
N GLY A 37 0.54 15.04 15.25
CA GLY A 37 1.23 16.20 14.71
C GLY A 37 2.20 15.91 13.55
N LYS A 38 2.27 14.67 13.06
CA LYS A 38 3.16 14.31 11.94
C LYS A 38 2.63 14.82 10.62
N ARG A 39 3.54 15.18 9.71
CA ARG A 39 3.25 15.43 8.29
C ARG A 39 3.36 14.12 7.54
N VAL A 40 2.22 13.62 7.07
CA VAL A 40 2.11 12.31 6.43
C VAL A 40 1.76 12.46 4.97
N VAL A 41 2.55 11.82 4.11
CA VAL A 41 2.19 11.62 2.71
C VAL A 41 1.63 10.22 2.53
N THR A 42 0.49 10.11 1.86
CA THR A 42 0.00 8.84 1.32
C THR A 42 0.17 8.82 -0.18
N THR A 43 0.58 7.68 -0.73
CA THR A 43 0.75 7.51 -2.18
C THR A 43 0.62 6.05 -2.56
N THR A 44 0.79 5.75 -3.84
CA THR A 44 0.77 4.38 -4.36
C THR A 44 1.75 4.29 -5.54
N THR A 45 2.29 3.10 -5.78
CA THR A 45 3.04 2.76 -7.02
C THR A 45 2.17 2.01 -8.03
N THR A 46 0.88 1.81 -7.72
CA THR A 46 -0.11 1.22 -8.61
C THR A 46 -1.32 2.14 -8.75
N ASN A 47 -2.40 1.69 -9.41
CA ASN A 47 -3.59 2.51 -9.58
C ASN A 47 -4.54 2.33 -8.40
N ILE A 48 -4.89 3.42 -7.72
CA ILE A 48 -5.93 3.44 -6.68
C ILE A 48 -7.11 4.31 -7.10
N TYR A 49 -8.23 4.18 -6.38
CA TYR A 49 -9.36 5.08 -6.54
C TYR A 49 -9.05 6.46 -5.94
N PHE A 50 -9.75 7.50 -6.40
CA PHE A 50 -9.69 8.80 -5.74
C PHE A 50 -10.00 8.65 -4.24
N PRO A 51 -9.26 9.36 -3.36
CA PRO A 51 -9.57 9.41 -1.94
C PRO A 51 -11.00 9.89 -1.73
N LYS A 52 -11.73 9.24 -0.82
CA LYS A 52 -13.04 9.67 -0.37
C LYS A 52 -12.90 10.86 0.58
N ARG A 53 -14.01 11.57 0.79
CA ARG A 53 -14.06 12.69 1.74
C ARG A 53 -13.58 12.24 3.13
N GLY A 54 -12.57 12.93 3.66
CA GLY A 54 -12.00 12.66 4.99
C GLY A 54 -10.81 11.70 5.01
N GLU A 55 -10.53 10.97 3.92
CA GLU A 55 -9.35 10.08 3.84
C GLU A 55 -8.03 10.86 3.73
N THR A 56 -8.08 12.03 3.09
CA THR A 56 -6.94 12.95 2.96
C THR A 56 -7.40 14.40 3.10
N ASP A 57 -6.51 15.29 3.52
CA ASP A 57 -6.84 16.72 3.64
C ASP A 57 -6.75 17.39 2.26
N THR A 58 -5.81 16.96 1.42
CA THR A 58 -5.65 17.43 0.05
C THR A 58 -5.02 16.35 -0.85
N LEU A 59 -5.41 16.38 -2.12
CA LEU A 59 -4.86 15.53 -3.17
C LEU A 59 -4.01 16.37 -4.12
N ILE A 60 -2.75 15.99 -4.27
CA ILE A 60 -1.79 16.61 -5.19
C ILE A 60 -1.50 15.64 -6.33
N VAL A 61 -1.68 16.11 -7.56
CA VAL A 61 -1.45 15.30 -8.76
C VAL A 61 -0.52 16.04 -9.71
N SER A 62 0.62 15.44 -10.03
CA SER A 62 1.53 15.92 -11.07
C SER A 62 2.44 14.80 -11.54
N THR A 63 2.78 14.82 -12.83
CA THR A 63 3.73 13.88 -13.43
C THR A 63 5.18 14.25 -13.15
N GLU A 64 5.44 15.49 -12.70
CA GLU A 64 6.77 16.04 -12.50
C GLU A 64 7.15 16.06 -11.01
N THR A 65 8.20 15.33 -10.63
CA THR A 65 8.63 15.26 -9.23
C THR A 65 8.98 16.63 -8.62
N PRO A 66 9.69 17.55 -9.31
CA PRO A 66 9.96 18.87 -8.75
C PRO A 66 8.68 19.68 -8.43
N THR A 67 7.64 19.51 -9.25
CA THR A 67 6.34 20.14 -9.05
C THR A 67 5.61 19.52 -7.86
N LEU A 68 5.61 18.18 -7.74
CA LEU A 68 5.10 17.47 -6.57
C LEU A 68 5.74 17.98 -5.27
N LEU A 69 7.07 18.04 -5.22
CA LEU A 69 7.82 18.48 -4.03
C LEU A 69 7.46 19.90 -3.60
N LYS A 70 7.33 20.84 -4.55
CA LYS A 70 6.93 22.23 -4.26
C LYS A 70 5.51 22.32 -3.71
N MET A 71 4.57 21.59 -4.31
CA MET A 71 3.17 21.58 -3.89
C MET A 71 3.02 20.95 -2.50
N VAL A 72 3.68 19.81 -2.26
CA VAL A 72 3.70 19.13 -0.95
C VAL A 72 4.29 20.03 0.13
N SER A 73 5.44 20.65 -0.14
CA SER A 73 6.08 21.59 0.80
C SER A 73 5.16 22.77 1.16
N SER A 74 4.37 23.24 0.20
CA SER A 74 3.42 24.34 0.40
C SER A 74 2.19 23.89 1.21
N ALA A 75 1.74 22.65 1.02
CA ALA A 75 0.56 22.08 1.68
C ALA A 75 0.73 21.97 3.21
N TRP A 76 1.95 21.80 3.71
CA TRP A 76 2.24 21.72 5.15
C TRP A 76 1.88 22.98 5.95
N LYS A 77 1.59 24.11 5.28
CA LYS A 77 1.09 25.32 5.96
C LYS A 77 -0.35 25.16 6.46
N GLN A 78 -1.11 24.23 5.89
CA GLN A 78 -2.55 24.10 6.13
C GLN A 78 -2.98 22.65 6.44
N HIS A 79 -2.16 21.67 6.07
CA HIS A 79 -2.53 20.26 6.08
C HIS A 79 -1.46 19.41 6.76
N HIS A 80 -1.88 18.31 7.37
CA HIS A 80 -0.98 17.30 7.92
C HIS A 80 -1.04 15.99 7.14
N ARG A 81 -2.08 15.76 6.33
CA ARG A 81 -2.22 14.58 5.48
C ARG A 81 -2.38 14.99 4.02
N VAL A 82 -1.43 14.58 3.20
CA VAL A 82 -1.40 14.88 1.77
C VAL A 82 -1.36 13.59 0.99
N THR A 83 -2.31 13.39 0.07
CA THR A 83 -2.20 12.27 -0.89
C THR A 83 -1.52 12.76 -2.15
N VAL A 84 -0.54 11.99 -2.64
CA VAL A 84 0.24 12.33 -3.84
C VAL A 84 0.07 11.25 -4.90
N ALA A 85 -0.19 11.66 -6.14
CA ALA A 85 -0.32 10.76 -7.28
C ALA A 85 0.31 11.33 -8.56
N GLY A 86 0.62 10.47 -9.52
CA GLY A 86 1.29 10.87 -10.76
C GLY A 86 0.34 11.54 -11.75
N ARG A 87 -0.81 10.92 -12.03
CA ARG A 87 -1.84 11.50 -12.91
C ARG A 87 -3.22 10.94 -12.61
N ALA A 88 -4.26 11.70 -12.90
CA ALA A 88 -5.61 11.15 -12.97
C ALA A 88 -5.72 10.21 -14.19
N ILE A 89 -6.44 9.11 -14.02
CA ILE A 89 -6.78 8.18 -15.10
C ILE A 89 -8.31 7.96 -15.11
N GLY A 90 -8.84 7.40 -16.20
CA GLY A 90 -10.28 7.17 -16.33
C GLY A 90 -10.88 6.32 -15.21
N ALA A 91 -12.21 6.33 -15.11
CA ALA A 91 -13.01 5.55 -14.14
C ALA A 91 -12.74 5.89 -12.66
N GLY A 92 -12.43 7.15 -12.35
CA GLY A 92 -12.26 7.60 -10.97
C GLY A 92 -11.03 7.01 -10.28
N LYS A 93 -9.96 6.79 -11.05
CA LYS A 93 -8.69 6.30 -10.53
C LYS A 93 -7.56 7.31 -10.73
N ILE A 94 -6.52 7.15 -9.94
CA ILE A 94 -5.26 7.88 -10.04
C ILE A 94 -4.14 6.88 -10.26
N ALA A 95 -3.22 7.21 -11.16
CA ALA A 95 -2.02 6.44 -11.39
C ALA A 95 -0.97 6.74 -10.32
N GLY A 96 -0.33 5.68 -9.87
CA GLY A 96 0.74 5.74 -8.90
C GLY A 96 2.00 6.43 -9.41
N LEU A 97 2.88 6.70 -8.46
CA LEU A 97 4.21 7.23 -8.68
C LEU A 97 5.17 6.11 -9.13
N LYS A 98 6.31 6.50 -9.69
CA LYS A 98 7.43 5.59 -9.89
C LYS A 98 8.01 5.17 -8.53
N PRO A 99 8.58 3.96 -8.39
CA PRO A 99 9.04 3.43 -7.10
C PRO A 99 10.09 4.27 -6.36
N ASP A 100 10.84 5.12 -7.06
CA ASP A 100 11.85 6.03 -6.51
C ASP A 100 11.26 7.34 -5.95
N GLN A 101 10.13 7.79 -6.47
CA GLN A 101 9.52 9.09 -6.10
C GLN A 101 9.01 9.15 -4.64
N PRO A 102 8.43 8.10 -4.03
CA PRO A 102 8.05 8.13 -2.62
C PRO A 102 9.20 8.48 -1.68
N TYR A 103 10.42 8.00 -1.98
CA TYR A 103 11.58 8.35 -1.19
C TYR A 103 11.92 9.83 -1.32
N GLU A 104 11.83 10.41 -2.53
CA GLU A 104 12.03 11.86 -2.72
C GLU A 104 11.03 12.70 -1.92
N LEU A 105 9.77 12.29 -1.83
CA LEU A 105 8.75 12.95 -1.01
C LEU A 105 9.13 12.95 0.48
N LEU A 106 9.72 11.86 0.96
CA LEU A 106 10.22 11.75 2.33
C LEU A 106 11.39 12.71 2.58
N ILE A 107 12.44 12.63 1.75
CA ILE A 107 13.70 13.35 2.01
C ILE A 107 13.69 14.82 1.60
N LYS A 108 12.92 15.19 0.56
CA LYS A 108 12.91 16.54 -0.01
C LYS A 108 11.56 17.24 0.16
N GLY A 109 10.49 16.49 0.39
CA GLY A 109 9.13 17.03 0.50
C GLY A 109 8.79 17.54 1.89
N GLY A 110 9.62 17.30 2.90
CA GLY A 110 9.35 17.69 4.28
C GLY A 110 8.30 16.83 4.98
N ALA A 111 8.04 15.61 4.50
CA ALA A 111 7.21 14.65 5.20
C ALA A 111 7.97 14.03 6.38
N ASP A 112 7.27 13.72 7.46
CA ASP A 112 7.85 12.95 8.58
C ASP A 112 7.70 11.44 8.33
N VAL A 113 6.65 11.05 7.59
CA VAL A 113 6.35 9.66 7.18
C VAL A 113 5.74 9.66 5.78
N VAL A 114 6.14 8.71 4.94
CA VAL A 114 5.50 8.42 3.65
C VAL A 114 4.94 6.99 3.70
N ILE A 115 3.66 6.82 3.39
CA ILE A 115 2.98 5.52 3.32
C ILE A 115 2.60 5.23 1.87
N VAL A 116 2.96 4.06 1.37
CA VAL A 116 2.83 3.66 -0.04
C VAL A 116 2.01 2.40 -0.16
N GLU A 117 0.91 2.43 -0.91
CA GLU A 117 0.28 1.19 -1.39
C GLU A 117 1.08 0.66 -2.60
N ALA A 118 1.85 -0.41 -2.39
CA ALA A 118 2.89 -0.85 -3.33
C ALA A 118 2.40 -1.89 -4.36
N ASP A 119 1.15 -2.34 -4.25
CA ASP A 119 0.56 -3.31 -5.17
C ASP A 119 -0.97 -3.27 -5.30
N GLY A 120 -1.46 -3.75 -6.44
CA GLY A 120 -2.89 -3.93 -6.69
C GLY A 120 -3.40 -5.27 -6.18
N ALA A 121 -4.62 -5.28 -5.65
CA ALA A 121 -5.33 -6.52 -5.28
C ALA A 121 -6.80 -6.57 -5.76
N ARG A 122 -7.29 -5.53 -6.46
CA ARG A 122 -8.67 -5.46 -6.98
C ARG A 122 -9.77 -5.82 -5.95
N HIS A 123 -9.63 -5.34 -4.71
CA HIS A 123 -10.53 -5.65 -3.59
C HIS A 123 -10.61 -7.13 -3.17
N SER A 124 -9.70 -7.98 -3.64
CA SER A 124 -9.58 -9.36 -3.16
C SER A 124 -9.12 -9.40 -1.70
N MET A 125 -9.44 -10.52 -1.05
CA MET A 125 -9.12 -10.82 0.33
C MET A 125 -7.67 -11.31 0.49
N ILE A 126 -7.17 -12.08 -0.47
CA ILE A 126 -5.84 -12.67 -0.48
C ILE A 126 -5.23 -12.57 -1.88
N LYS A 127 -3.91 -12.62 -2.01
CA LYS A 127 -3.25 -12.65 -3.31
C LYS A 127 -1.87 -13.31 -3.29
N ALA A 128 -1.39 -13.67 -4.48
CA ALA A 128 0.03 -13.84 -4.76
C ALA A 128 0.49 -12.80 -5.81
N PRO A 129 1.68 -12.21 -5.64
CA PRO A 129 2.19 -11.21 -6.58
C PRO A 129 2.52 -11.83 -7.94
N ALA A 130 2.26 -11.08 -9.03
CA ALA A 130 2.75 -11.41 -10.37
C ALA A 130 4.27 -11.21 -10.47
N GLU A 131 4.88 -11.58 -11.59
CA GLU A 131 6.34 -11.45 -11.82
C GLU A 131 6.86 -10.02 -11.61
N HIS A 132 6.15 -9.02 -12.12
CA HIS A 132 6.49 -7.60 -12.01
C HIS A 132 6.00 -6.93 -10.71
N GLU A 133 5.35 -7.68 -9.82
CA GLU A 133 4.88 -7.21 -8.52
C GLU A 133 5.71 -7.83 -7.37
N PRO A 134 5.70 -7.19 -6.18
CA PRO A 134 5.18 -5.84 -5.90
C PRO A 134 6.14 -4.73 -6.37
N LEU A 135 5.64 -3.51 -6.55
CA LEU A 135 6.44 -2.34 -6.92
C LEU A 135 6.81 -1.55 -5.66
N VAL A 136 7.61 -2.18 -4.80
CA VAL A 136 8.03 -1.62 -3.50
C VAL A 136 9.20 -0.64 -3.71
N PRO A 137 9.16 0.58 -3.14
CA PRO A 137 10.32 1.47 -3.09
C PRO A 137 11.53 0.79 -2.43
N PRO A 138 12.73 0.81 -3.05
CA PRO A 138 13.93 0.18 -2.47
C PRO A 138 14.33 0.70 -1.09
N GLN A 139 13.96 1.94 -0.75
CA GLN A 139 14.24 2.58 0.52
C GLN A 139 13.16 2.33 1.58
N THR A 140 12.26 1.36 1.36
CA THR A 140 11.23 0.99 2.34
C THR A 140 11.88 0.64 3.67
N THR A 141 11.48 1.31 4.74
CA THR A 141 11.97 1.06 6.10
C THR A 141 11.06 0.11 6.87
N ILE A 142 9.78 0.06 6.50
CA ILE A 142 8.78 -0.83 7.10
C ILE A 142 7.91 -1.39 5.97
N ALA A 143 7.86 -2.72 5.82
CA ALA A 143 6.88 -3.38 4.96
C ALA A 143 5.75 -3.95 5.83
N LEU A 144 4.52 -3.52 5.56
CA LEU A 144 3.33 -4.12 6.14
C LEU A 144 2.73 -5.07 5.11
N LEU A 145 2.67 -6.35 5.47
CA LEU A 145 2.10 -7.41 4.64
C LEU A 145 0.66 -7.65 5.10
N LEU A 146 -0.29 -7.45 4.19
CA LEU A 146 -1.71 -7.49 4.49
C LEU A 146 -2.43 -8.60 3.75
N MET A 147 -3.41 -9.15 4.44
CA MET A 147 -4.46 -10.00 3.88
C MET A 147 -5.71 -9.89 4.76
N SER A 148 -6.87 -10.23 4.20
CA SER A 148 -8.09 -10.34 4.99
C SER A 148 -8.12 -11.67 5.73
N VAL A 149 -8.43 -11.61 7.03
CA VAL A 149 -8.71 -12.80 7.84
C VAL A 149 -9.91 -13.59 7.29
N GLU A 150 -10.82 -12.93 6.58
CA GLU A 150 -12.00 -13.56 5.96
C GLU A 150 -11.63 -14.56 4.86
N ALA A 151 -10.40 -14.53 4.33
CA ALA A 151 -9.91 -15.55 3.39
C ALA A 151 -9.70 -16.92 4.06
N LEU A 152 -9.56 -16.97 5.39
CA LEU A 152 -9.39 -18.22 6.12
C LEU A 152 -10.65 -19.07 6.03
N ASN A 153 -10.45 -20.37 5.85
CA ASN A 153 -11.50 -21.37 5.70
C ASN A 153 -12.43 -21.13 4.49
N GLN A 154 -11.99 -20.31 3.52
CA GLN A 154 -12.69 -20.14 2.25
C GLN A 154 -12.06 -21.02 1.16
N PRO A 155 -12.85 -21.49 0.18
CA PRO A 155 -12.31 -22.15 -1.01
C PRO A 155 -11.43 -21.19 -1.81
N LEU A 156 -10.25 -21.63 -2.24
CA LEU A 156 -9.40 -20.84 -3.13
C LEU A 156 -10.12 -20.61 -4.47
N SER A 157 -10.58 -19.38 -4.70
CA SER A 157 -11.35 -19.02 -5.89
C SER A 157 -11.02 -17.60 -6.37
N ALA A 158 -11.43 -17.28 -7.60
CA ALA A 158 -11.30 -15.92 -8.16
C ALA A 158 -12.19 -14.89 -7.44
N GLU A 159 -13.17 -15.32 -6.64
CA GLU A 159 -14.05 -14.43 -5.87
C GLU A 159 -13.31 -13.82 -4.68
N ILE A 160 -12.49 -14.62 -4.00
CA ILE A 160 -11.76 -14.18 -2.80
C ILE A 160 -10.32 -13.77 -3.11
N ALA A 161 -9.73 -14.32 -4.18
CA ALA A 161 -8.30 -14.24 -4.42
C ALA A 161 -7.95 -13.47 -5.69
N HIS A 162 -6.93 -12.61 -5.60
CA HIS A 162 -6.30 -12.04 -6.77
C HIS A 162 -5.23 -13.00 -7.27
N ARG A 163 -5.43 -13.58 -8.46
CA ARG A 163 -4.57 -14.60 -9.08
C ARG A 163 -4.58 -15.94 -8.31
N PRO A 164 -5.74 -16.60 -8.17
CA PRO A 164 -5.84 -17.86 -7.43
C PRO A 164 -4.89 -18.95 -7.96
N GLU A 165 -4.62 -18.97 -9.27
CA GLU A 165 -3.67 -19.88 -9.91
C GLU A 165 -2.24 -19.73 -9.37
N ARG A 166 -1.82 -18.51 -9.02
CA ARG A 166 -0.49 -18.28 -8.44
C ARG A 166 -0.44 -18.67 -6.97
N ILE A 167 -1.52 -18.43 -6.23
CA ILE A 167 -1.63 -18.89 -4.84
C ILE A 167 -1.57 -20.42 -4.79
N ALA A 168 -2.32 -21.10 -5.65
CA ALA A 168 -2.30 -22.54 -5.83
C ALA A 168 -0.87 -23.05 -6.09
N ALA A 169 -0.14 -22.41 -7.01
CA ALA A 169 1.24 -22.78 -7.32
C ALA A 169 2.21 -22.57 -6.13
N VAL A 170 2.09 -21.46 -5.39
CA VAL A 170 2.95 -21.18 -4.23
C VAL A 170 2.70 -22.17 -3.08
N LEU A 171 1.43 -22.55 -2.89
CA LEU A 171 1.03 -23.41 -1.77
C LEU A 171 1.08 -24.90 -2.10
N GLY A 172 1.02 -25.27 -3.38
CA GLY A 172 0.90 -26.66 -3.82
C GLY A 172 -0.50 -27.23 -3.57
N ILE A 173 -1.55 -26.40 -3.70
CA ILE A 173 -2.95 -26.78 -3.53
C ILE A 173 -3.73 -26.51 -4.82
N ASN A 174 -4.91 -27.09 -4.99
CA ASN A 174 -5.78 -26.82 -6.13
C ASN A 174 -6.78 -25.69 -5.85
N GLN A 175 -7.27 -25.05 -6.91
CA GLN A 175 -8.43 -24.15 -6.78
C GLN A 175 -9.65 -24.93 -6.29
N GLY A 176 -10.44 -24.31 -5.42
CA GLY A 176 -11.56 -24.94 -4.71
C GLY A 176 -11.19 -25.61 -3.40
N GLU A 177 -9.91 -25.87 -3.11
CA GLU A 177 -9.48 -26.35 -1.80
C GLU A 177 -9.63 -25.26 -0.74
N ILE A 178 -9.90 -25.67 0.50
CA ILE A 178 -10.09 -24.75 1.62
C ILE A 178 -8.74 -24.19 2.06
N LEU A 179 -8.61 -22.86 2.08
CA LEU A 179 -7.43 -22.17 2.60
C LEU A 179 -7.37 -22.33 4.12
N THR A 180 -6.47 -23.18 4.61
CA THR A 180 -6.25 -23.35 6.04
C THR A 180 -5.41 -22.20 6.62
N PRO A 181 -5.40 -22.00 7.95
CA PRO A 181 -4.46 -21.08 8.59
C PRO A 181 -2.98 -21.37 8.28
N HIS A 182 -2.63 -22.66 8.11
CA HIS A 182 -1.29 -23.06 7.75
C HIS A 182 -0.92 -22.63 6.32
N ASP A 183 -1.84 -22.80 5.37
CA ASP A 183 -1.65 -22.37 3.98
C ASP A 183 -1.47 -20.85 3.89
N VAL A 184 -2.32 -20.13 4.60
CA VAL A 184 -2.22 -18.68 4.72
C VAL A 184 -0.87 -18.24 5.31
N ALA A 185 -0.43 -18.85 6.41
CA ALA A 185 0.86 -18.54 7.01
C ALA A 185 2.01 -18.81 6.03
N ARG A 186 1.98 -19.94 5.30
CA ARG A 186 2.95 -20.27 4.26
C ARG A 186 2.97 -19.24 3.13
N LEU A 187 1.81 -18.74 2.70
CA LEU A 187 1.75 -17.70 1.67
C LEU A 187 2.39 -16.39 2.16
N MET A 188 2.15 -16.03 3.43
CA MET A 188 2.64 -14.78 4.02
C MET A 188 4.16 -14.76 4.19
N ILE A 189 4.79 -15.89 4.46
CA ILE A 189 6.25 -15.99 4.65
C ILE A 189 7.02 -16.43 3.41
N SER A 190 6.34 -16.66 2.28
CA SER A 190 6.95 -17.15 1.05
C SER A 190 7.56 -16.02 0.22
N ASP A 191 8.79 -16.23 -0.28
CA ASP A 191 9.47 -15.34 -1.25
C ASP A 191 8.77 -15.30 -2.62
N GLN A 192 7.85 -16.22 -2.87
CA GLN A 192 6.95 -16.21 -4.03
C GLN A 192 5.53 -15.73 -3.67
N GLY A 193 5.28 -15.49 -2.38
CA GLY A 193 4.05 -14.95 -1.80
C GLY A 193 4.25 -13.52 -1.31
N ALA A 194 3.87 -13.22 -0.07
CA ALA A 194 3.88 -11.84 0.45
C ALA A 194 5.30 -11.27 0.70
N MET A 195 6.31 -12.11 0.91
CA MET A 195 7.71 -11.69 1.10
C MET A 195 8.45 -11.38 -0.21
N LYS A 196 7.80 -11.57 -1.37
CA LYS A 196 8.44 -11.34 -2.66
C LYS A 196 8.92 -9.90 -2.82
N HIS A 197 10.22 -9.73 -3.08
CA HIS A 197 10.89 -8.45 -3.32
C HIS A 197 10.72 -7.42 -2.17
N ILE A 198 10.48 -7.89 -0.94
CA ILE A 198 10.53 -7.02 0.24
C ILE A 198 12.01 -6.76 0.57
N PRO A 199 12.46 -5.48 0.65
CA PRO A 199 13.85 -5.12 0.95
C PRO A 199 14.33 -5.51 2.36
#